data_AF-A0AB38JDI5-F1
#
_entry.id   AF-A0AB38JDI5-F1
#
_cell.length_a   1.000
_cell.length_b   1.000
_cell.length_c   1.000
_cell.angle_alpha   90.00
_cell.angle_beta   90.00
_cell.angle_gamma   90.00
#
_symmetry.space_group_name_H-M   'P 1'
#
loop_
_entity.id
_entity.type
_entity.pdbx_description
1 polymer ?
#
loop_
_entity_poly.entity_id
_entity_poly.type
_entity_poly.pdbx_seq_one_letter_code
_entity_poly.pdbx_strand_id
1 'polypeptide(L)'
;MLLGSDDETLTVLPALPSVWARGAVTGLRARGGLVVDRLEWSPGRASLTVRRVPGAEWLVPADGTRLRTPRDAVPRVDGREVSGGLAIGTEPVRVDVEWRD
;
A
#
# COMPACT_ATOMS: atom_id res chain seq x y z
N MET A 1 7.88 -5.43 11.03
CA MET A 1 6.77 -5.88 10.17
C MET A 1 6.70 -5.00 8.93
N LEU A 2 6.48 -5.59 7.75
CA LEU A 2 6.51 -4.88 6.46
C LEU A 2 5.12 -4.52 5.92
N LEU A 3 4.11 -5.35 6.19
CA LEU A 3 2.75 -5.16 5.70
C LEU A 3 1.74 -5.75 6.70
N GLY A 4 0.64 -5.06 6.91
CA GLY A 4 -0.56 -5.55 7.58
C GLY A 4 -1.78 -5.37 6.68
N SER A 5 -2.81 -6.19 6.87
CA SER A 5 -4.09 -5.98 6.17
C SER A 5 -5.27 -6.48 7.00
N ASP A 6 -6.37 -5.75 6.92
CA ASP A 6 -7.71 -6.17 7.35
C ASP A 6 -8.67 -6.13 6.15
N ASP A 7 -9.98 -6.20 6.38
CA ASP A 7 -10.97 -6.33 5.32
C ASP A 7 -11.04 -5.11 4.39
N GLU A 8 -10.70 -3.92 4.89
CA GLU A 8 -10.78 -2.66 4.11
C GLU A 8 -9.43 -1.94 3.99
N THR A 9 -8.45 -2.32 4.80
CA THR A 9 -7.23 -1.54 5.01
C THR A 9 -5.98 -2.30 4.63
N LEU A 10 -5.09 -1.64 3.89
CA LEU A 10 -3.70 -2.02 3.69
C LEU A 10 -2.81 -1.14 4.56
N THR A 11 -2.11 -1.73 5.53
CA THR A 11 -1.19 -1.01 6.41
C THR A 11 0.26 -1.24 5.98
N VAL A 12 0.93 -0.19 5.53
CA VAL A 12 2.30 -0.23 5.00
C VAL A 12 3.30 0.05 6.11
N LEU A 13 4.33 -0.79 6.25
CA LEU A 13 5.43 -0.64 7.21
C LEU A 13 4.99 -0.36 8.67
N PRO A 14 4.00 -1.09 9.24
CA PRO A 14 3.42 -0.77 10.54
C PRO A 14 4.42 -0.80 11.71
N ALA A 15 5.51 -1.56 11.57
CA ALA A 15 6.54 -1.70 12.59
C ALA A 15 7.89 -2.00 11.94
N LEU A 16 8.32 -1.18 10.97
CA LEU A 16 9.62 -1.32 10.33
C LEU A 16 10.74 -1.00 11.35
N PRO A 17 11.66 -1.93 11.65
CA PRO A 17 12.79 -1.64 12.54
C PRO A 17 13.69 -0.54 11.97
N SER A 18 14.20 0.35 12.81
CA SER A 18 15.09 1.45 12.39
C SER A 18 16.39 0.98 11.73
N VAL A 19 16.87 -0.21 12.09
CA VAL A 19 18.05 -0.85 11.48
C VAL A 19 17.84 -1.24 10.01
N TRP A 20 16.61 -1.30 9.52
CA TRP A 20 16.27 -1.54 8.11
C TRP A 20 15.97 -0.23 7.40
N ALA A 21 16.94 0.68 7.37
CA ALA A 21 16.75 2.03 6.84
C ALA A 21 16.29 2.05 5.37
N ARG A 22 16.71 1.06 4.57
CA ARG A 22 16.33 0.89 3.16
C ARG A 22 16.12 -0.59 2.86
N GLY A 23 15.22 -0.88 1.93
CA GLY A 23 15.01 -2.25 1.47
C GLY A 23 13.85 -2.38 0.51
N ALA A 24 13.65 -3.61 0.07
CA ALA A 24 12.56 -3.99 -0.82
C ALA A 24 12.08 -5.40 -0.50
N VAL A 25 10.81 -5.66 -0.77
CA VAL A 25 10.21 -7.00 -0.74
C VAL A 25 9.23 -7.14 -1.88
N THR A 26 9.08 -8.34 -2.44
CA THR A 26 8.20 -8.61 -3.58
C THR A 26 7.22 -9.74 -3.27
N GLY A 27 6.08 -9.73 -3.98
CA GLY A 27 5.11 -10.82 -3.94
C GLY A 27 4.31 -10.96 -2.65
N LEU A 28 4.16 -9.88 -1.86
CA LEU A 28 3.33 -9.92 -0.65
C LEU A 28 1.85 -10.02 -1.04
N ARG A 29 1.08 -10.76 -0.25
CA ARG A 29 -0.38 -10.85 -0.39
C ARG A 29 -1.07 -10.19 0.79
N ALA A 30 -2.21 -9.59 0.53
CA ALA A 30 -3.06 -8.96 1.53
C ALA A 30 -4.53 -9.37 1.34
N ARG A 31 -5.34 -9.15 2.38
CA ARG A 31 -6.79 -9.32 2.32
C ARG A 31 -7.40 -8.46 1.21
N GLY A 32 -8.60 -8.83 0.76
CA GLY A 32 -9.22 -8.25 -0.42
C GLY A 32 -8.61 -8.74 -1.74
N GLY A 33 -7.91 -9.88 -1.77
CA GLY A 33 -7.30 -10.38 -2.99
C GLY A 33 -6.20 -9.46 -3.55
N LEU A 34 -5.57 -8.66 -2.70
CA LEU A 34 -4.51 -7.73 -3.09
C LEU A 34 -3.17 -8.46 -3.18
N VAL A 35 -2.39 -8.10 -4.20
CA VAL A 35 -0.99 -8.48 -4.37
C VAL A 35 -0.18 -7.20 -4.42
N VAL A 36 0.77 -7.07 -3.51
CA VAL A 36 1.82 -6.05 -3.56
C VAL A 36 3.00 -6.68 -4.28
N ASP A 37 3.08 -6.45 -5.58
CA ASP A 37 4.12 -7.03 -6.43
C ASP A 37 5.51 -6.56 -5.98
N ARG A 38 5.61 -5.29 -5.53
CA ARG A 38 6.83 -4.72 -4.97
C ARG A 38 6.48 -3.67 -3.90
N LEU A 39 7.18 -3.72 -2.76
CA LEU A 39 7.19 -2.69 -1.73
C LEU A 39 8.64 -2.28 -1.48
N GLU A 40 8.94 -1.00 -1.61
CA GLU A 40 10.26 -0.41 -1.38
C GLU A 40 10.18 0.69 -0.35
N TRP A 41 11.24 0.85 0.44
CA TRP A 41 11.31 1.89 1.44
C TRP A 41 12.70 2.49 1.56
N SER A 42 12.71 3.73 2.03
CA SER A 42 13.91 4.47 2.40
C SER A 42 13.53 5.50 3.48
N PRO A 43 14.50 6.22 4.09
CA PRO A 43 14.15 7.24 5.06
C PRO A 43 13.17 8.25 4.45
N GLY A 44 12.06 8.51 5.16
CA GLY A 44 11.05 9.48 4.73
C GLY A 44 9.97 8.98 3.75
N ARG A 45 10.11 7.80 3.13
CA ARG A 45 9.16 7.37 2.09
C ARG A 45 9.04 5.87 1.89
N ALA A 46 7.94 5.46 1.29
CA ALA A 46 7.75 4.13 0.72
C ALA A 46 7.02 4.20 -0.63
N SER A 47 7.20 3.16 -1.44
CA SER A 47 6.53 3.00 -2.73
C SER A 47 6.06 1.57 -2.85
N LEU A 48 4.84 1.35 -3.35
CA LEU A 48 4.34 0.02 -3.64
C LEU A 48 3.67 -0.06 -5.01
N THR A 49 3.93 -1.14 -5.73
CA THR A 49 3.13 -1.54 -6.89
C THR A 49 2.13 -2.57 -6.42
N VAL A 50 0.85 -2.25 -6.55
CA VAL A 50 -0.24 -3.06 -6.00
C VAL A 50 -1.34 -3.26 -7.04
N ARG A 51 -1.90 -4.46 -7.02
CA ARG A 51 -3.04 -4.84 -7.85
C ARG A 51 -3.94 -5.81 -7.09
N ARG A 52 -5.10 -6.07 -7.66
CA ARG A 52 -6.03 -7.12 -7.24
C ARG A 52 -5.86 -8.34 -8.15
N VAL A 53 -6.06 -9.52 -7.60
CA VAL A 53 -6.15 -10.73 -8.42
C VAL A 53 -7.44 -10.70 -9.24
N PRO A 54 -7.42 -11.15 -10.51
CA PRO A 54 -8.65 -11.28 -11.30
C PRO A 54 -9.68 -12.17 -10.58
N GLY A 55 -10.95 -11.76 -10.59
CA GLY A 55 -12.05 -12.48 -9.93
C GLY A 55 -12.27 -12.10 -8.47
N ALA A 56 -11.46 -11.21 -7.90
CA ALA A 56 -11.63 -10.69 -6.53
C ALA A 56 -12.29 -9.30 -6.48
N GLU A 57 -12.90 -8.84 -7.58
CA GLU A 57 -13.53 -7.52 -7.69
C GLU A 57 -14.68 -7.34 -6.69
N TRP A 58 -15.36 -8.44 -6.32
CA TRP A 58 -16.41 -8.44 -5.30
C TRP A 58 -15.90 -8.19 -3.86
N LEU A 59 -14.58 -8.22 -3.65
CA LEU A 59 -13.93 -7.89 -2.37
C LEU A 59 -13.48 -6.42 -2.30
N VAL A 60 -13.88 -5.57 -3.25
CA VAL A 60 -13.53 -4.14 -3.22
C VAL A 60 -14.40 -3.45 -2.17
N PRO A 61 -13.83 -2.77 -1.16
CA PRO A 61 -14.62 -2.00 -0.21
C PRO A 61 -15.40 -0.88 -0.92
N ALA A 62 -16.58 -0.52 -0.40
CA ALA A 62 -17.44 0.50 -1.01
C ALA A 62 -16.71 1.84 -1.23
N ASP A 63 -15.86 2.22 -0.28
CA ASP A 63 -15.07 3.46 -0.33
C ASP A 63 -13.67 3.29 -0.94
N GLY A 64 -13.36 2.12 -1.50
CA GLY A 64 -12.01 1.74 -1.93
C GLY A 64 -11.12 1.23 -0.78
N THR A 65 -9.92 0.75 -1.12
CA THR A 65 -8.99 0.20 -0.12
C THR A 65 -8.31 1.32 0.64
N ARG A 66 -8.48 1.41 1.97
CA ARG A 66 -7.81 2.43 2.78
C ARG A 66 -6.33 2.11 2.93
N LEU A 67 -5.47 3.10 2.77
CA LEU A 67 -4.05 2.97 3.07
C LEU A 67 -3.77 3.52 4.47
N ARG A 68 -3.07 2.76 5.32
CA ARG A 68 -2.55 3.24 6.61
C ARG A 68 -1.04 3.17 6.62
N THR A 69 -0.44 4.19 7.19
CA THR A 69 1.01 4.37 7.29
C THR A 69 1.37 4.64 8.76
N PRO A 70 2.62 4.37 9.18
CA PRO A 70 3.05 4.58 10.56
C PRO A 70 3.14 6.07 10.93
N ARG A 71 3.17 6.94 9.93
CA ARG A 71 3.22 8.40 10.04
C ARG A 71 2.22 9.00 9.06
N ASP A 72 1.81 10.22 9.34
CA ASP A 72 0.95 10.99 8.43
C ASP A 72 1.61 11.12 7.05
N ALA A 73 0.83 10.86 6.01
CA ALA A 73 1.27 10.87 4.63
C ALA A 73 0.09 11.17 3.71
N VAL A 74 0.33 11.83 2.58
CA VAL A 74 -0.64 11.88 1.49
C VAL A 74 -0.21 10.87 0.44
N PRO A 75 -0.98 9.78 0.24
CA PRO A 75 -0.65 8.83 -0.82
C PRO A 75 -0.86 9.47 -2.19
N ARG A 76 0.04 9.16 -3.11
CA ARG A 76 -0.09 9.45 -4.53
C ARG A 76 -0.28 8.15 -5.29
N VAL A 77 -1.35 8.05 -6.07
CA VAL A 77 -1.58 6.93 -6.99
C VAL A 77 -1.23 7.41 -8.39
N ASP A 78 -0.24 6.77 -9.01
CA ASP A 78 0.30 7.14 -10.33
C ASP A 78 0.58 8.66 -10.45
N GLY A 79 1.16 9.22 -9.39
CA GLY A 79 1.54 10.63 -9.28
C GLY A 79 0.44 11.59 -8.80
N ARG A 80 -0.81 11.15 -8.72
CA ARG A 80 -1.95 11.98 -8.28
C ARG A 80 -2.23 11.78 -6.81
N GLU A 81 -2.32 12.85 -6.03
CA GLU A 81 -2.74 12.77 -4.64
C GLU A 81 -4.16 12.20 -4.54
N VAL A 82 -4.36 11.30 -3.58
CA VAL A 82 -5.67 10.69 -3.32
C VAL A 82 -6.05 10.95 -1.87
N SER A 83 -7.26 11.47 -1.68
CA SER A 83 -7.92 11.54 -0.38
C SER A 83 -8.98 10.44 -0.30
N GLY A 84 -8.89 9.57 0.72
CA GLY A 84 -9.81 8.45 0.92
C GLY A 84 -9.26 7.10 0.46
N GLY A 85 -10.16 6.18 0.11
CA GLY A 85 -9.78 4.84 -0.32
C GLY A 85 -9.21 4.80 -1.73
N LEU A 86 -8.26 3.90 -1.93
CA LEU A 86 -7.56 3.70 -3.19
C LEU A 86 -8.37 2.78 -4.11
N ALA A 87 -8.55 3.20 -5.35
CA ALA A 87 -9.10 2.37 -6.41
C ALA A 87 -8.01 1.42 -6.93
N ILE A 88 -8.03 0.17 -6.45
CA ILE A 88 -7.06 -0.87 -6.85
C ILE A 88 -7.81 -1.97 -7.60
N GLY A 89 -7.64 -1.97 -8.93
CA GLY A 89 -8.15 -2.99 -9.85
C GLY A 89 -7.12 -4.08 -10.16
N THR A 90 -7.36 -4.83 -11.23
CA THR A 90 -6.45 -5.88 -11.72
C THR A 90 -5.20 -5.31 -12.38
N GLU A 91 -5.31 -4.13 -12.98
CA GLU A 91 -4.15 -3.38 -13.47
C GLU A 91 -3.32 -2.85 -12.29
N PRO A 92 -2.00 -3.07 -12.28
CA PRO A 92 -1.14 -2.54 -11.23
C PRO A 92 -1.13 -1.02 -11.21
N VAL A 93 -1.28 -0.46 -10.01
CA VAL A 93 -1.08 0.96 -9.75
C VAL A 93 0.16 1.16 -8.88
N ARG A 94 0.87 2.26 -9.07
CA ARG A 94 1.94 2.68 -8.18
C ARG A 94 1.38 3.60 -7.12
N VAL A 95 1.60 3.25 -5.85
CA VAL A 95 1.27 4.09 -4.70
C VAL A 95 2.57 4.57 -4.08
N ASP A 96 2.77 5.88 -4.05
CA ASP A 96 3.90 6.51 -3.40
C ASP A 96 3.42 7.23 -2.13
N VAL A 97 4.16 7.08 -1.04
CA VAL A 97 3.91 7.75 0.23
C VAL A 97 5.17 8.43 0.73
N GLU A 98 5.04 9.71 1.06
CA GLU A 98 6.08 10.52 1.68
C GLU A 98 5.56 10.97 3.04
N TRP A 99 6.35 10.72 4.09
CA TRP A 99 5.97 11.05 5.45
C TRP A 99 6.01 12.57 5.63
N ARG A 100 5.01 13.11 6.33
CA ARG A 100 5.11 14.45 6.89
C ARG A 100 6.06 14.44 8.09
N ASP A 101 6.78 15.53 8.27
CA ASP A 101 7.63 15.78 9.44
C ASP A 101 6.79 16.01 10.72
#